data_AF-A0A1U8I508-F1
#
_entry.id   AF-A0A1U8I508-F1
#
_cell.length_a   1.000
_cell.length_b   1.000
_cell.length_c   1.000
_cell.angle_alpha   90.00
_cell.angle_beta   90.00
_cell.angle_gamma   90.00
#
_symmetry.space_group_name_H-M   'P 1'
#
loop_
_entity.id
_entity.type
_entity.pdbx_description
1 polymer ?
#
loop_
_entity_poly.entity_id
_entity_poly.type
_entity_poly.pdbx_seq_one_letter_code
_entity_poly.pdbx_strand_id
1 'polypeptide(L)'
;MSMLLAWLNKKEVNVEIDDERVLKIYGERKEEKDDKNVKWHRVERCRGEFRRSFRLPENVKTDGVKASMEDGVLVVTVPKQEVKKPEKKMIEIEEIKG
;
A
#
# COMPACT_ATOMS: atom_id res chain seq x y z
N MET A 1 5.93 -1.76 1.67
CA MET A 1 5.80 -1.33 0.25
C MET A 1 6.13 0.14 0.18
N SER A 2 6.82 0.60 -0.88
CA SER A 2 7.13 2.02 -1.10
C SER A 2 6.44 2.53 -2.38
N MET A 3 6.08 3.80 -2.38
CA MET A 3 5.54 4.51 -3.54
C MET A 3 6.18 5.89 -3.66
N LEU A 4 6.64 6.23 -4.86
CA LEU A 4 7.14 7.55 -5.19
C LEU A 4 5.98 8.50 -5.46
N LEU A 5 5.86 9.53 -4.63
CA LEU A 5 4.84 10.58 -4.62
C LEU A 5 5.54 11.95 -4.55
N ALA A 6 6.51 12.16 -5.43
CA ALA A 6 7.29 13.39 -5.47
C ALA A 6 6.37 14.62 -5.62
N TRP A 7 6.65 15.67 -4.85
CA TRP A 7 5.87 16.92 -4.72
C TRP A 7 4.51 16.82 -4.03
N LEU A 8 4.13 15.67 -3.47
CA LEU A 8 2.95 15.58 -2.60
C LEU A 8 3.35 15.74 -1.15
N ASN A 9 2.54 16.49 -0.41
CA ASN A 9 2.63 16.55 1.03
C ASN A 9 1.77 15.46 1.67
N LYS A 10 2.08 15.08 2.92
CA LYS A 10 1.29 14.08 3.69
C LYS A 10 -0.22 14.37 3.70
N LYS A 11 -0.62 15.63 3.66
CA LYS A 11 -2.03 16.06 3.69
C LYS A 11 -2.79 15.75 2.38
N GLU A 12 -2.09 15.45 1.30
CA GLU A 12 -2.65 15.21 -0.03
C GLU A 12 -2.76 13.71 -0.35
N VAL A 13 -2.35 12.85 0.59
CA VAL A 13 -2.32 11.40 0.42
C VAL A 13 -3.18 10.74 1.50
N ASN A 14 -4.13 9.93 1.07
CA ASN A 14 -4.96 9.11 1.93
C ASN A 14 -4.54 7.64 1.82
N VAL A 15 -4.52 6.97 2.98
CA VAL A 15 -4.20 5.55 3.11
C VAL A 15 -5.27 4.92 4.00
N GLU A 16 -6.00 3.94 3.47
CA GLU A 16 -7.07 3.24 4.19
C GLU A 16 -7.02 1.74 3.89
N ILE A 17 -7.60 0.95 4.78
CA ILE A 17 -7.88 -0.48 4.57
C ILE A 17 -9.39 -0.65 4.74
N ASP A 18 -10.04 -1.26 3.77
CA ASP A 18 -11.47 -1.59 3.88
C ASP A 18 -11.71 -2.97 4.50
N ASP A 19 -12.99 -3.29 4.70
CA ASP A 19 -13.45 -4.54 5.31
C ASP A 19 -13.06 -5.78 4.48
N GLU A 20 -12.81 -5.61 3.17
CA GLU A 20 -12.33 -6.67 2.28
C GLU A 20 -10.80 -6.83 2.30
N ARG A 21 -10.11 -6.20 3.26
CA ARG A 21 -8.64 -6.19 3.42
C ARG A 21 -7.93 -5.62 2.19
N VAL A 22 -8.52 -4.64 1.53
CA VAL A 22 -7.89 -3.92 0.42
C VAL A 22 -7.25 -2.64 0.95
N LEU A 23 -5.92 -2.59 0.90
CA LEU A 23 -5.15 -1.36 1.15
C LEU A 23 -5.30 -0.43 -0.04
N LYS A 24 -5.89 0.75 0.17
CA LYS A 24 -6.08 1.79 -0.83
C LYS A 24 -5.17 2.97 -0.51
N ILE A 25 -4.44 3.42 -1.53
CA ILE A 25 -3.58 4.60 -1.49
C ILE A 25 -4.07 5.53 -2.59
N TYR A 26 -4.54 6.71 -2.23
CA TYR A 26 -5.11 7.64 -3.19
C TYR A 26 -4.90 9.09 -2.79
N GLY A 27 -5.04 9.98 -3.76
CA GLY A 27 -4.88 11.41 -3.55
C GLY A 27 -4.91 12.14 -4.88
N GLU A 28 -4.65 13.44 -4.82
CA GLU A 28 -4.67 14.31 -5.98
C GLU A 28 -3.43 15.18 -5.99
N ARG A 29 -2.75 15.23 -7.15
CA ARG A 29 -1.69 16.20 -7.39
C ARG A 29 -2.30 17.46 -7.99
N LYS A 30 -2.45 18.48 -7.16
CA LYS A 30 -2.98 19.80 -7.54
C LYS A 30 -1.95 20.64 -8.27
N GLU A 31 -2.43 21.56 -9.08
CA GLU A 31 -1.59 22.60 -9.69
C GLU A 31 -1.15 23.61 -8.63
N GLU A 32 0.12 24.01 -8.69
CA GLU A 32 0.52 25.30 -8.14
C GLU A 32 -0.17 26.38 -8.98
N LYS A 33 -0.82 27.35 -8.32
CA LYS A 33 -1.53 28.42 -9.01
C LYS A 33 -0.57 29.12 -9.95
N ASP A 34 -0.83 29.02 -11.25
CA ASP A 34 -0.13 29.78 -12.26
C ASP A 34 -0.31 31.27 -11.98
N ASP A 35 0.78 31.96 -11.68
CA ASP A 35 0.83 33.41 -11.76
C ASP A 35 0.55 33.77 -13.22
N LYS A 36 -0.40 34.68 -13.47
CA LYS A 36 -0.93 34.96 -14.83
C LYS A 36 0.12 35.45 -15.85
N ASN A 37 1.37 35.64 -15.42
CA ASN A 37 2.51 36.06 -16.24
C ASN A 37 3.50 34.93 -16.57
N VAL A 38 3.24 33.67 -16.19
CA VAL A 38 4.15 32.55 -16.47
C VAL A 38 3.80 31.90 -17.82
N LYS A 39 4.73 31.98 -18.78
CA LYS A 39 4.60 31.27 -20.07
C LYS A 39 5.37 29.95 -20.01
N TRP A 40 4.64 28.84 -19.93
CA TRP A 40 5.22 27.51 -19.95
C TRP A 40 5.72 27.15 -21.36
N HIS A 41 7.00 26.79 -21.49
CA HIS A 41 7.55 26.26 -22.75
C HIS A 41 7.32 24.75 -22.89
N ARG A 42 7.27 24.03 -21.76
CA ARG A 42 7.02 22.59 -21.72
C ARG A 42 6.53 22.16 -20.34
N VAL A 43 5.58 21.24 -20.31
CA VAL A 43 5.08 20.60 -19.09
C VAL A 43 5.23 19.09 -19.28
N GLU A 44 6.03 18.46 -18.43
CA GLU A 44 6.35 17.02 -18.54
C GLU A 44 5.77 16.18 -17.40
N ARG A 45 5.37 16.80 -16.29
CA ARG A 45 4.93 16.08 -15.08
C ARG A 45 3.44 15.78 -15.17
N CYS A 46 3.07 14.52 -14.90
CA CYS A 46 1.67 14.12 -14.78
C CYS A 46 0.99 14.84 -13.61
N ARG A 47 -0.21 15.36 -13.88
CA ARG A 47 -1.13 16.01 -12.95
C ARG A 47 -2.35 15.10 -12.72
N GLY A 48 -3.10 15.36 -11.64
CA GLY A 48 -4.40 14.73 -11.40
C GLY A 48 -4.42 13.67 -10.30
N GLU A 49 -5.53 12.94 -10.24
CA GLU A 49 -5.81 11.94 -9.23
C GLU A 49 -4.97 10.68 -9.45
N PHE A 50 -4.54 10.07 -8.33
CA PHE A 50 -3.93 8.75 -8.34
C PHE A 50 -4.69 7.84 -7.38
N ARG A 51 -4.79 6.57 -7.75
CA ARG A 51 -5.35 5.51 -6.91
C ARG A 51 -4.61 4.22 -7.15
N ARG A 52 -4.14 3.58 -6.09
CA ARG A 52 -3.57 2.23 -6.11
C ARG A 52 -4.21 1.41 -5.01
N SER A 53 -4.48 0.15 -5.34
CA SER A 53 -5.12 -0.79 -4.42
C SER A 53 -4.34 -2.09 -4.36
N PHE A 54 -4.21 -2.65 -3.16
CA PHE A 54 -3.50 -3.89 -2.92
C PHE A 54 -4.33 -4.78 -2.01
N ARG A 55 -4.67 -5.98 -2.48
CA ARG A 55 -5.32 -6.98 -1.62
C ARG A 55 -4.30 -7.55 -0.65
N LEU A 56 -4.57 -7.43 0.65
CA LEU A 56 -3.70 -7.94 1.68
C LEU A 56 -3.95 -9.43 1.92
N PRO A 57 -2.89 -10.20 2.26
CA PRO A 57 -3.05 -11.58 2.70
C PRO A 57 -3.90 -11.70 3.96
N GLU A 58 -4.47 -12.89 4.20
CA GLU A 58 -5.32 -13.14 5.37
C GLU A 58 -4.58 -13.05 6.70
N ASN A 59 -3.28 -13.37 6.70
CA ASN A 59 -2.45 -13.38 7.89
C ASN A 59 -1.88 -12.00 8.24
N VAL A 60 -2.60 -10.92 7.98
CA VAL A 60 -2.15 -9.55 8.29
C VAL A 60 -2.76 -9.06 9.60
N LYS A 61 -1.97 -8.36 10.43
CA LYS A 61 -2.49 -7.59 11.58
C LYS A 61 -2.83 -6.18 11.11
N THR A 62 -4.08 -5.94 10.76
CA THR A 62 -4.56 -4.63 10.25
C THR A 62 -4.31 -3.50 11.24
N ASP A 63 -4.50 -3.74 12.54
CA ASP A 63 -4.29 -2.74 13.60
C ASP A 63 -2.83 -2.31 13.75
N GLY A 64 -1.89 -3.13 13.24
CA GLY A 64 -0.46 -2.84 13.30
C GLY A 64 0.07 -2.11 12.07
N VAL A 65 -0.78 -1.76 11.10
CA VAL A 65 -0.36 -1.08 9.87
C VAL A 65 0.11 0.33 10.18
N LYS A 66 1.26 0.69 9.60
CA LYS A 66 1.88 2.01 9.75
C LYS A 66 2.19 2.61 8.39
N ALA A 67 2.03 3.92 8.28
CA ALA A 67 2.41 4.69 7.10
C ALA A 67 3.29 5.87 7.50
N SER A 68 4.39 6.08 6.79
CA SER A 68 5.29 7.22 6.93
C SER A 68 5.62 7.79 5.56
N MET A 69 5.90 9.09 5.51
CA MET A 69 6.30 9.76 4.28
C MET A 69 7.52 10.62 4.54
N GLU A 70 8.53 10.47 3.69
CA GLU A 70 9.81 11.18 3.78
C GLU A 70 10.31 11.42 2.35
N ASP A 71 10.75 12.65 2.05
CA ASP A 71 11.30 13.07 0.75
C ASP A 71 10.48 12.63 -0.48
N GLY A 72 9.15 12.74 -0.38
CA GLY A 72 8.23 12.37 -1.46
C GLY A 72 8.07 10.85 -1.63
N VAL A 73 8.51 10.03 -0.67
CA VAL A 73 8.34 8.58 -0.67
C VAL A 73 7.38 8.18 0.43
N LEU A 74 6.24 7.59 0.07
CA LEU A 74 5.34 6.95 1.02
C LEU A 74 5.79 5.51 1.27
N VAL A 75 5.97 5.16 2.53
CA VAL A 75 6.27 3.80 2.99
C VAL A 75 5.10 3.29 3.81
N VAL A 76 4.51 2.17 3.39
CA VAL A 76 3.46 1.46 4.14
C VAL A 76 4.01 0.12 4.62
N THR A 77 3.96 -0.07 5.93
CA THR A 77 4.43 -1.27 6.63
C THR A 77 3.23 -2.06 7.12
N VAL A 78 3.11 -3.29 6.62
CA VAL A 78 2.00 -4.19 6.91
C VAL A 78 2.55 -5.41 7.65
N PRO A 79 2.38 -5.51 8.98
CA PRO A 79 2.91 -6.62 9.75
C PRO A 79 2.09 -7.89 9.47
N LYS A 80 2.81 -8.99 9.21
CA LYS A 80 2.22 -10.32 9.11
C LYS A 80 2.12 -10.96 10.49
N GLN A 81 1.06 -11.71 10.73
CA GLN A 81 0.95 -12.64 11.84
C GLN A 81 1.95 -13.77 11.63
N GLU A 82 2.63 -14.15 12.72
CA GLU A 82 3.39 -15.39 12.75
C GLU A 82 2.42 -16.55 12.58
N VAL A 83 2.51 -17.22 11.44
CA VAL A 83 1.81 -18.47 11.21
C VAL A 83 2.73 -19.57 11.74
N LYS A 84 2.27 -20.36 12.72
CA LYS A 84 3.00 -21.55 13.15
C LYS A 84 3.30 -22.39 11.91
N LYS A 85 4.57 -22.71 11.69
CA LYS A 85 4.95 -23.63 10.60
C LYS A 85 4.18 -24.94 10.83
N PRO A 86 3.57 -25.53 9.79
CA PRO A 86 2.85 -26.78 9.96
C PRO A 86 3.82 -27.82 10.53
N GLU A 87 3.49 -28.34 11.71
CA GLU A 87 4.19 -29.49 12.28
C GLU A 87 3.88 -30.70 11.40
N LYS A 88 4.91 -31.32 10.83
CA LYS A 88 4.75 -32.54 10.04
C LYS A 88 4.28 -33.64 11.00
N LYS A 89 3.05 -34.13 10.82
CA LYS A 89 2.59 -35.35 11.47
C LYS A 89 2.97 -36.53 10.57
N MET A 90 3.78 -37.45 11.08
CA MET A 90 3.91 -38.77 10.45
C MET A 90 2.60 -39.52 10.69
N ILE A 91 2.08 -40.13 9.63
CA ILE A 91 0.91 -41.00 9.70
C ILE A 91 1.43 -42.43 9.54
N GLU A 92 1.09 -43.28 10.51
CA GLU A 92 1.40 -44.71 10.42
C GLU A 92 0.44 -45.38 9.43
N ILE A 93 0.98 -46.30 8.62
CA ILE A 93 0.21 -47.08 7.67
C ILE A 93 -0.27 -48.34 8.40
N GLU A 94 -1.58 -48.55 8.49
CA GLU A 94 -2.18 -49.76 9.04
C GLU A 94 -2.38 -50.82 7.94
N GLU A 95 -2.12 -52.09 8.27
CA GLU A 95 -2.41 -53.22 7.38
C GLU A 95 -3.91 -53.53 7.38
N ILE A 96 -4.50 -53.65 6.19
CA ILE A 96 -5.88 -54.13 6.02
C ILE A 96 -5.88 -55.64 6.30
N LYS A 97 -6.51 -56.07 7.40
CA LYS A 97 -6.78 -57.49 7.66
C LYS A 97 -7.92 -57.95 6.74
N GLY A 98 -7.59 -58.86 5.82
CA GLY A 98 -8.56 -59.62 5.02
C GLY A 98 -9.25 -60.72 5.80
#